data_AF-A0A7Z9WC49-F1
#
_entry.id   AF-A0A7Z9WC49-F1
#
_cell.length_a   1.000
_cell.length_b   1.000
_cell.length_c   1.000
_cell.angle_alpha   90.00
_cell.angle_beta   90.00
_cell.angle_gamma   90.00
#
_symmetry.space_group_name_H-M   'P 1'
#
loop_
_entity.id
_entity.type
_entity.pdbx_description
1 polymer ?
#
loop_
_entity_poly.entity_id
_entity_poly.type
_entity_poly.pdbx_seq_one_letter_code
_entity_poly.pdbx_strand_id
1 'polypeptide(L)'
;MSSTSELADLNALYEKYSTAQERGDEGIINELSSEKYFPFVKAVILLENGQQAPPGVGEGIVQAVGPYLEYRRAVSALSLERQRAILESTVAGWLGSKLEFITRPLGFDHRVNIALVGGFAAKEVVISTLGTAYSLGQAEGDLSPSLSTRIKNDPLWNPLQAFVFLIFTMLYVPCLPTVIAIKKESSWGWAAFSIGFNLMVAYFVALGIRQAGASLGLG
;
A
#
# COMPACT_ATOMS: atom_id res chain seq x y z
N MET A 1 -3.99 34.66 8.85
CA MET A 1 -2.68 33.99 8.84
C MET A 1 -2.37 33.22 10.13
N SER A 2 -3.07 33.38 11.28
CA SER A 2 -2.78 32.60 12.50
C SER A 2 -3.46 31.23 12.58
N SER A 3 -4.67 31.08 12.03
CA SER A 3 -5.45 29.82 12.16
C SER A 3 -4.80 28.63 11.46
N THR A 4 -4.05 28.84 10.37
CA THR A 4 -3.37 27.76 9.64
C THR A 4 -2.13 27.24 10.35
N SER A 5 -1.40 28.09 11.08
CA SER A 5 -0.26 27.65 11.89
C SER A 5 -0.72 26.91 13.15
N GLU A 6 -1.80 27.40 13.78
CA GLU A 6 -2.38 26.74 14.96
C GLU A 6 -2.88 25.32 14.65
N LEU A 7 -3.50 25.13 13.48
CA LEU A 7 -3.91 23.79 13.02
C LEU A 7 -2.71 22.87 12.70
N ALA A 8 -1.62 23.43 12.19
CA ALA A 8 -0.40 22.67 11.93
C ALA A 8 0.27 22.20 13.23
N ASP A 9 0.34 23.09 14.23
CA ASP A 9 0.87 22.77 15.57
C ASP A 9 -0.02 21.72 16.27
N LEU A 10 -1.34 21.85 16.14
CA LEU A 10 -2.30 20.89 16.67
C LEU A 10 -2.18 19.51 16.02
N ASN A 11 -2.01 19.45 14.70
CA ASN A 11 -1.81 18.19 13.98
C ASN A 11 -0.45 17.55 14.34
N ALA A 12 0.60 18.35 14.48
CA ALA A 12 1.91 17.85 14.93
C ALA A 12 1.88 17.29 16.36
N LEU A 13 1.15 17.96 17.27
CA LEU A 13 0.93 17.47 18.62
C LEU A 13 0.11 16.18 18.63
N TYR A 14 -0.92 16.10 17.77
CA TYR A 14 -1.71 14.89 17.57
C TYR A 14 -0.85 13.71 17.16
N GLU A 15 -0.03 13.86 16.12
CA GLU A 15 0.82 12.78 15.60
C GLU A 15 1.87 12.32 16.63
N LYS A 16 2.48 13.25 17.36
CA LYS A 16 3.42 12.92 18.43
C LYS A 16 2.74 12.15 19.55
N TYR A 17 1.56 12.58 19.98
CA TYR A 17 0.80 11.92 21.05
C TYR A 17 0.30 10.54 20.61
N SER A 18 -0.26 10.40 19.40
CA SER A 18 -0.73 9.11 18.89
C SER A 18 0.41 8.10 18.79
N THR A 19 1.57 8.52 18.27
CA THR A 19 2.77 7.67 18.16
C THR A 19 3.31 7.27 19.54
N ALA A 20 3.32 8.19 20.51
CA ALA A 20 3.76 7.91 21.87
C ALA A 20 2.81 6.95 22.60
N GLN A 21 1.50 7.09 22.39
CA GLN A 21 0.48 6.19 22.92
C GLN A 21 0.58 4.78 22.32
N GLU A 22 0.79 4.66 21.01
CA GLU A 22 1.00 3.37 20.33
C GLU A 22 2.27 2.65 20.82
N ARG A 23 3.32 3.40 21.15
CA ARG A 23 4.59 2.85 21.67
C ARG A 23 4.56 2.56 23.18
N GLY A 24 3.52 2.99 23.89
CA GLY A 24 3.44 2.90 25.35
C GLY A 24 4.48 3.75 26.08
N ASP A 25 4.95 4.85 25.47
CA ASP A 25 6.04 5.67 26.00
C ASP A 25 5.49 6.78 26.93
N GLU A 26 5.29 6.43 28.19
CA GLU A 26 4.71 7.32 29.21
C GLU A 26 5.57 8.58 29.47
N GLY A 27 6.87 8.54 29.19
CA GLY A 27 7.77 9.68 29.35
C GLY A 27 7.41 10.83 28.40
N ILE A 28 7.19 10.49 27.13
CA ILE A 28 6.79 11.45 26.08
C ILE A 28 5.37 11.96 26.34
N ILE A 29 4.45 11.09 26.78
CA ILE A 29 3.07 11.49 27.11
C ILE A 29 3.06 12.54 28.24
N ASN A 30 3.92 12.38 29.26
CA ASN A 30 4.05 13.33 30.35
C ASN A 30 4.70 14.65 29.90
N GLU A 31 5.66 14.61 28.99
CA GLU A 31 6.24 15.82 28.39
C GLU A 31 5.19 16.61 27.60
N LEU A 32 4.38 15.90 26.80
CA LEU A 32 3.27 16.49 26.03
C LEU A 32 2.13 17.01 26.92
N SER A 33 2.03 16.58 28.18
CA SER A 33 0.99 17.06 29.10
C SER A 33 1.11 18.56 29.43
N SER A 34 2.29 19.14 29.21
CA SER A 34 2.57 20.58 29.39
C SER A 34 2.13 21.46 28.21
N GLU A 35 1.73 20.84 27.09
CA GLU A 35 1.34 21.55 25.86
C GLU A 35 -0.08 22.12 25.96
N LYS A 36 -0.26 23.33 25.40
CA LYS A 36 -1.52 24.10 25.46
C LYS A 36 -2.74 23.33 24.92
N TYR A 37 -2.55 22.49 23.91
CA TYR A 37 -3.62 21.76 23.22
C TYR A 37 -3.75 20.29 23.63
N PHE A 38 -3.02 19.83 24.64
CA PHE A 38 -3.04 18.44 25.09
C PHE A 38 -4.44 17.91 25.47
N PRO A 39 -5.28 18.65 26.23
CA PRO A 39 -6.62 18.18 26.57
C PRO A 39 -7.52 17.96 25.34
N PHE A 40 -7.32 18.76 24.29
CA PHE A 40 -8.03 18.63 23.03
C PHE A 40 -7.59 17.37 22.29
N VAL A 41 -6.28 17.16 22.09
CA VAL A 41 -5.74 15.97 21.41
C VAL A 41 -6.16 14.68 22.12
N LYS A 42 -6.09 14.66 23.46
CA LYS A 42 -6.55 13.52 24.27
C LYS A 42 -8.04 13.25 24.08
N ALA A 43 -8.87 14.29 24.02
CA ALA A 43 -10.31 14.15 23.75
C ALA A 43 -10.58 13.63 22.34
N VAL A 44 -9.84 14.09 21.32
CA VAL A 44 -9.97 13.61 19.93
C VAL A 44 -9.72 12.11 19.85
N ILE A 45 -8.63 11.60 20.43
CA ILE A 45 -8.27 10.17 20.35
C ILE A 45 -9.25 9.28 21.11
N LEU A 46 -9.68 9.71 22.31
CA LEU A 46 -10.68 8.96 23.07
C LEU A 46 -12.01 8.86 22.31
N LEU A 47 -12.45 9.95 21.69
CA LEU A 47 -13.68 9.98 20.90
C LEU A 47 -13.53 9.22 19.57
N GLU A 48 -12.35 9.25 18.93
CA GLU A 48 -12.06 8.42 17.75
C GLU A 48 -12.14 6.92 18.08
N ASN A 49 -11.68 6.52 19.26
CA ASN A 49 -11.76 5.14 19.78
C ASN A 49 -13.14 4.76 20.37
N GLY A 50 -14.15 5.64 20.25
CA GLY A 50 -15.50 5.39 20.76
C GLY A 50 -15.64 5.45 22.29
N GLN A 51 -14.65 6.00 23.00
CA GLN A 51 -14.66 6.17 24.45
C GLN A 51 -15.26 7.54 24.86
N GLN A 52 -15.74 7.62 26.11
CA GLN A 52 -16.29 8.87 26.66
C GLN A 52 -15.20 9.94 26.84
N ALA A 53 -15.61 11.20 26.62
CA ALA A 53 -14.74 12.36 26.79
C ALA A 53 -14.18 12.43 28.23
N PRO A 54 -12.90 12.83 28.41
CA PRO A 54 -12.31 12.90 29.74
C PRO A 54 -13.07 13.85 30.68
N PRO A 55 -13.23 13.49 31.96
CA PRO A 55 -13.82 14.40 32.95
C PRO A 55 -12.94 15.65 33.10
N GLY A 56 -13.51 16.85 32.89
CA GLY A 56 -12.80 18.13 32.93
C GLY A 56 -12.59 18.81 31.57
N VAL A 57 -13.04 18.18 30.47
CA VAL A 57 -13.04 18.80 29.14
C VAL A 57 -14.28 19.67 28.97
N GLY A 58 -14.09 20.97 28.70
CA GLY A 58 -15.19 21.92 28.47
C GLY A 58 -16.02 21.56 27.23
N GLU A 59 -17.31 21.86 27.26
CA GLU A 59 -18.28 21.52 26.20
C GLU A 59 -17.87 22.03 24.81
N GLY A 60 -17.19 23.20 24.76
CA GLY A 60 -16.64 23.76 23.52
C GLY A 60 -15.51 22.94 22.89
N ILE A 61 -14.73 22.19 23.68
CA ILE A 61 -13.69 21.29 23.15
C ILE A 61 -14.36 20.08 22.48
N VAL A 62 -15.36 19.49 23.13
CA VAL A 62 -16.10 18.33 22.60
C VAL A 62 -16.78 18.68 21.28
N GLN A 63 -17.35 19.87 21.16
CA GLN A 63 -17.98 20.33 19.92
C GLN A 63 -16.97 20.58 18.78
N ALA A 64 -15.74 20.98 19.10
CA ALA A 64 -14.68 21.23 18.13
C ALA A 64 -13.96 19.95 17.65
N VAL A 65 -14.08 18.82 18.37
CA VAL A 65 -13.50 17.52 17.98
C VAL A 65 -14.11 16.99 16.67
N GLY A 66 -15.43 17.09 16.51
CA GLY A 66 -16.13 16.57 15.32
C GLY A 66 -15.61 17.17 14.00
N PRO A 67 -15.63 18.51 13.84
CA PRO A 67 -15.09 19.18 12.67
C PRO A 67 -13.59 18.90 12.44
N TYR A 68 -12.81 18.77 13.51
CA TYR A 68 -11.38 18.43 13.41
C TYR A 68 -11.15 17.00 12.89
N LEU A 69 -11.93 16.03 13.36
CA LEU A 69 -11.88 14.65 12.86
C LEU A 69 -12.29 14.56 11.39
N GLU A 70 -13.33 15.29 10.99
CA GLU A 70 -13.78 15.35 9.61
C GLU A 70 -12.71 15.99 8.70
N TYR A 71 -12.10 17.09 9.13
CA TYR A 71 -10.95 17.70 8.47
C TYR A 71 -9.79 16.70 8.32
N ARG A 72 -9.43 15.97 9.38
CA ARG A 72 -8.34 14.99 9.35
C ARG A 72 -8.62 13.83 8.38
N ARG A 73 -9.86 13.33 8.35
CA ARG A 73 -10.29 12.32 7.38
C ARG A 73 -10.26 12.84 5.94
N ALA A 74 -10.65 14.09 5.72
CA ALA A 74 -10.57 14.72 4.40
C ALA A 74 -9.11 14.88 3.94
N VAL A 75 -8.22 15.32 4.83
CA VAL A 75 -6.78 15.47 4.56
C VAL A 75 -6.12 14.12 4.26
N SER A 76 -6.43 13.07 5.03
CA SER A 76 -5.89 11.73 4.80
C SER A 76 -6.43 11.08 3.52
N ALA A 77 -7.70 11.31 3.17
CA ALA A 77 -8.24 10.87 1.88
C ALA A 77 -7.52 11.56 0.70
N LEU A 78 -7.27 12.87 0.80
CA LEU A 78 -6.54 13.65 -0.20
C LEU A 78 -5.07 13.24 -0.35
N SER A 79 -4.39 12.89 0.75
CA SER A 79 -2.99 12.43 0.69
C SER A 79 -2.88 11.06 0.03
N LEU A 80 -3.80 10.12 0.34
CA LEU A 80 -3.88 8.81 -0.31
C LEU A 80 -4.10 8.94 -1.82
N GLU A 81 -5.01 9.84 -2.23
CA GLU A 81 -5.29 10.09 -3.64
C GLU A 81 -4.07 10.70 -4.36
N ARG A 82 -3.39 11.66 -3.73
CA ARG A 82 -2.14 12.22 -4.26
C ARG A 82 -1.03 11.18 -4.37
N GLN A 83 -0.84 10.32 -3.37
CA GLN A 83 0.18 9.29 -3.40
C GLN A 83 -0.08 8.31 -4.56
N ARG A 84 -1.34 7.91 -4.77
CA ARG A 84 -1.75 7.10 -5.92
C ARG A 84 -1.47 7.81 -7.24
N ALA A 85 -1.83 9.09 -7.37
CA ALA A 85 -1.57 9.87 -8.57
C ALA A 85 -0.06 10.04 -8.86
N ILE A 86 0.78 10.18 -7.82
CA ILE A 86 2.25 10.28 -7.97
C ILE A 86 2.82 8.94 -8.47
N LEU A 87 2.35 7.82 -7.91
CA LEU A 87 2.72 6.47 -8.37
C LEU A 87 2.31 6.24 -9.83
N GLU A 88 1.11 6.67 -10.22
CA GLU A 88 0.61 6.60 -11.60
C GLU A 88 1.38 7.50 -12.56
N SER A 89 1.79 8.69 -12.12
CA SER A 89 2.59 9.63 -12.93
C SER A 89 4.05 9.21 -13.13
N THR A 90 4.51 8.18 -12.42
CA THR A 90 5.88 7.67 -12.54
C THR A 90 5.98 6.68 -13.70
N VAL A 91 7.17 6.54 -14.31
CA VAL A 91 7.44 5.58 -15.40
C VAL A 91 6.96 4.16 -15.05
N ALA A 92 7.08 3.76 -13.78
CA ALA A 92 6.57 2.48 -13.27
C ALA A 92 5.03 2.39 -13.26
N GLY A 93 4.31 3.48 -12.99
CA GLY A 93 2.84 3.55 -13.05
C GLY A 93 2.31 3.51 -14.48
N TRP A 94 2.97 4.20 -15.41
CA TRP A 94 2.63 4.13 -16.83
C TRP A 94 2.90 2.75 -17.44
N LEU A 95 4.02 2.11 -17.06
CA LEU A 95 4.28 0.73 -17.45
C LEU A 95 3.26 -0.23 -16.80
N GLY A 96 2.96 -0.02 -15.52
CA GLY A 96 2.00 -0.81 -14.75
C GLY A 96 0.58 -0.77 -15.29
N SER A 97 0.07 0.40 -15.71
CA SER A 97 -1.29 0.54 -16.27
C SER A 97 -1.41 -0.03 -17.69
N LYS A 98 -0.36 0.08 -18.51
CA LYS A 98 -0.29 -0.60 -19.80
C LYS A 98 -0.20 -2.12 -19.66
N LEU A 99 0.57 -2.59 -18.68
CA LEU A 99 0.62 -4.02 -18.34
C LEU A 99 -0.73 -4.48 -17.78
N GLU A 100 -1.44 -3.65 -17.03
CA GLU A 100 -2.75 -3.98 -16.46
C GLU A 100 -3.76 -4.34 -17.55
N PHE A 101 -3.81 -3.61 -18.67
CA PHE A 101 -4.69 -4.00 -19.77
C PHE A 101 -4.43 -5.43 -20.28
N ILE A 102 -3.15 -5.82 -20.31
CA ILE A 102 -2.73 -7.15 -20.77
C ILE A 102 -2.96 -8.20 -19.68
N THR A 103 -2.71 -7.88 -18.41
CA THR A 103 -2.76 -8.82 -17.27
C THR A 103 -4.11 -8.86 -16.54
N ARG A 104 -5.06 -7.98 -16.88
CA ARG A 104 -6.44 -8.02 -16.40
C ARG A 104 -7.16 -9.35 -16.62
N PRO A 105 -6.99 -10.08 -17.75
CA PRO A 105 -7.54 -11.42 -17.93
C PRO A 105 -6.98 -12.45 -16.94
N LEU A 106 -5.75 -12.23 -16.47
CA LEU A 106 -5.10 -13.04 -15.44
C LEU A 106 -5.55 -12.65 -14.03
N GLY A 107 -6.32 -11.56 -13.88
CA GLY A 107 -6.76 -10.99 -12.60
C GLY A 107 -5.65 -10.31 -11.82
N PHE A 108 -4.57 -9.88 -12.48
CA PHE A 108 -3.54 -9.07 -11.82
C PHE A 108 -3.97 -7.62 -11.79
N ASP A 109 -3.98 -7.06 -10.57
CA ASP A 109 -4.19 -5.63 -10.34
C ASP A 109 -2.88 -4.85 -10.54
N HIS A 110 -2.99 -3.53 -10.68
CA HIS A 110 -1.89 -2.57 -10.75
C HIS A 110 -0.79 -2.84 -9.70
N ARG A 111 -1.18 -3.15 -8.44
CA ARG A 111 -0.24 -3.45 -7.34
C ARG A 111 0.63 -4.67 -7.63
N VAL A 112 0.04 -5.71 -8.21
CA VAL A 112 0.74 -6.95 -8.59
C VAL A 112 1.67 -6.68 -9.76
N ASN A 113 1.23 -5.88 -10.74
CA ASN A 113 2.06 -5.49 -11.87
C ASN A 113 3.28 -4.66 -11.43
N ILE A 114 3.14 -3.70 -10.49
CA ILE A 114 4.28 -2.99 -9.91
C ILE A 114 5.24 -3.97 -9.23
N ALA A 115 4.72 -4.91 -8.44
CA ALA A 115 5.54 -5.91 -7.76
C ALA A 115 6.32 -6.79 -8.76
N LEU A 116 5.71 -7.17 -9.88
CA LEU A 116 6.37 -7.91 -10.96
C LEU A 116 7.46 -7.09 -11.64
N VAL A 117 7.24 -5.79 -11.88
CA VAL A 117 8.27 -4.90 -12.42
C VAL A 117 9.46 -4.78 -11.46
N GLY A 118 9.21 -4.64 -10.15
CA GLY A 118 10.27 -4.70 -9.13
C GLY A 118 10.98 -6.06 -9.11
N GLY A 119 10.23 -7.14 -9.34
CA GLY A 119 10.73 -8.50 -9.45
C GLY A 119 11.69 -8.78 -10.60
N PHE A 120 11.67 -7.93 -11.63
CA PHE A 120 12.60 -8.02 -12.75
C PHE A 120 14.02 -7.66 -12.30
N ALA A 121 14.13 -6.71 -11.35
CA ALA A 121 15.40 -6.30 -10.77
C ALA A 121 15.98 -7.38 -9.84
N ALA A 122 15.13 -7.98 -9.00
CA ALA A 122 15.51 -9.13 -8.16
C ALA A 122 14.27 -9.94 -7.78
N LYS A 123 14.36 -11.27 -7.83
CA LYS A 123 13.20 -12.15 -7.60
C LYS A 123 12.70 -12.07 -6.16
N GLU A 124 13.56 -11.77 -5.18
CA GLU A 124 13.15 -11.58 -3.78
C GLU A 124 12.41 -10.26 -3.54
N VAL A 125 12.64 -9.25 -4.39
CA VAL A 125 12.06 -7.91 -4.23
C VAL A 125 10.55 -7.92 -4.50
N VAL A 126 10.03 -8.89 -5.24
CA VAL A 126 8.59 -9.05 -5.52
C VAL A 126 7.75 -8.98 -4.25
N ILE A 127 8.13 -9.72 -3.21
CA ILE A 127 7.35 -9.82 -1.96
C ILE A 127 7.40 -8.50 -1.19
N SER A 128 8.57 -7.86 -1.15
CA SER A 128 8.75 -6.56 -0.49
C SER A 128 7.94 -5.47 -1.19
N THR A 129 8.00 -5.40 -2.53
CA THR A 129 7.22 -4.44 -3.32
C THR A 129 5.73 -4.70 -3.19
N LEU A 130 5.29 -5.97 -3.15
CA LEU A 130 3.90 -6.31 -2.89
C LEU A 130 3.47 -5.84 -1.49
N GLY A 131 4.31 -6.04 -0.46
CA GLY A 131 4.11 -5.51 0.89
C GLY A 131 3.86 -4.01 0.91
N THR A 132 4.75 -3.25 0.28
CA THR A 132 4.64 -1.79 0.20
C THR A 132 3.42 -1.35 -0.62
N ALA A 133 3.16 -1.97 -1.77
CA ALA A 133 2.02 -1.63 -2.63
C ALA A 133 0.67 -1.88 -1.95
N TYR A 134 0.56 -2.90 -1.10
CA TYR A 134 -0.64 -3.17 -0.28
C TYR A 134 -0.66 -2.35 1.02
N SER A 135 0.46 -1.76 1.43
CA SER A 135 0.53 -0.85 2.58
C SER A 135 0.07 0.56 2.29
N LEU A 136 0.36 1.07 1.09
CA LEU A 136 0.00 2.43 0.66
C LEU A 136 -1.51 2.66 0.43
N GLY A 137 -2.36 1.65 0.68
CA GLY A 137 -3.80 1.72 0.45
C GLY A 137 -4.66 1.95 1.70
N GLN A 138 -4.09 1.86 2.90
CA GLN A 138 -4.82 2.01 4.17
C GLN A 138 -4.09 3.02 5.06
N ALA A 139 -4.85 3.89 5.72
CA ALA A 139 -4.31 4.91 6.60
C ALA A 139 -3.45 4.28 7.70
N GLU A 140 -2.30 4.92 7.98
CA GLU A 140 -1.42 4.60 9.09
C GLU A 140 -2.21 4.72 10.40
N GLY A 141 -2.60 3.56 10.95
CA GLY A 141 -3.31 3.45 12.20
C GLY A 141 -3.45 1.99 12.56
N ASP A 142 -2.71 1.61 13.60
CA ASP A 142 -2.71 0.30 14.26
C ASP A 142 -2.13 -0.88 13.46
N LEU A 143 -1.17 -1.58 14.08
CA LEU A 143 -0.61 -2.88 13.71
C LEU A 143 -0.72 -3.22 12.23
N SER A 144 0.12 -2.61 11.37
CA SER A 144 0.18 -2.91 9.94
C SER A 144 0.03 -4.43 9.71
N PRO A 145 -1.14 -4.94 9.29
CA PRO A 145 -1.37 -6.37 9.28
C PRO A 145 -0.34 -7.02 8.37
N SER A 146 0.15 -8.21 8.73
CA SER A 146 1.09 -8.94 7.87
C SER A 146 0.52 -9.06 6.46
N LEU A 147 1.40 -9.07 5.44
CA LEU A 147 0.99 -9.16 4.03
C LEU A 147 -0.01 -10.31 3.80
N SER A 148 0.15 -11.43 4.52
CA SER A 148 -0.76 -12.58 4.46
C SER A 148 -2.18 -12.25 4.92
N THR A 149 -2.37 -11.45 5.97
CA THR A 149 -3.69 -11.02 6.43
C THR A 149 -4.33 -10.03 5.45
N ARG A 150 -3.54 -9.14 4.84
CA ARG A 150 -4.02 -8.18 3.84
C ARG A 150 -4.50 -8.88 2.56
N ILE A 151 -3.70 -9.83 2.07
CA ILE A 151 -4.06 -10.64 0.91
C ILE A 151 -5.31 -11.48 1.19
N LYS A 152 -5.45 -12.06 2.38
CA LYS A 152 -6.66 -12.82 2.76
C LYS A 152 -7.95 -11.99 2.79
N ASN A 153 -7.83 -10.70 3.10
CA ASN A 153 -8.98 -9.79 3.19
C ASN A 153 -9.33 -9.13 1.85
N ASP A 154 -8.52 -9.31 0.81
CA ASP A 154 -8.77 -8.72 -0.50
C ASP A 154 -9.72 -9.62 -1.33
N PRO A 155 -10.88 -9.12 -1.79
CA PRO A 155 -11.82 -9.88 -2.61
C PRO A 155 -11.24 -10.35 -3.95
N LEU A 156 -10.13 -9.76 -4.42
CA LEU A 156 -9.45 -10.15 -5.66
C LEU A 156 -8.51 -11.36 -5.47
N TRP A 157 -8.21 -11.75 -4.22
CA TRP A 157 -7.27 -12.82 -3.89
C TRP A 157 -7.98 -14.11 -3.46
N ASN A 158 -8.08 -15.05 -4.41
CA ASN A 158 -8.44 -16.44 -4.15
C ASN A 158 -7.14 -17.30 -4.12
N PRO A 159 -7.05 -18.41 -3.35
CA PRO A 159 -6.00 -19.42 -3.50
C PRO A 159 -5.60 -19.75 -4.95
N LEU A 160 -6.57 -19.81 -5.88
CA LEU A 160 -6.30 -19.99 -7.30
C LEU A 160 -5.45 -18.85 -7.88
N GLN A 161 -5.76 -17.61 -7.51
CA GLN A 161 -5.04 -16.42 -7.95
C GLN A 161 -3.62 -16.38 -7.40
N ALA A 162 -3.42 -16.79 -6.15
CA ALA A 162 -2.09 -16.91 -5.57
C ALA A 162 -1.23 -17.95 -6.31
N PHE A 163 -1.83 -19.06 -6.72
CA PHE A 163 -1.14 -20.09 -7.49
C PHE A 163 -0.76 -19.60 -8.90
N VAL A 164 -1.68 -18.94 -9.60
CA VAL A 164 -1.43 -18.32 -10.92
C VAL A 164 -0.30 -17.29 -10.82
N PHE A 165 -0.31 -16.45 -9.79
CA PHE A 165 0.74 -15.46 -9.54
C PHE A 165 2.11 -16.10 -9.29
N LEU A 166 2.17 -17.19 -8.53
CA LEU A 166 3.42 -17.91 -8.24
C LEU A 166 4.01 -18.51 -9.52
N ILE A 167 3.18 -19.21 -10.31
CA ILE A 167 3.61 -19.79 -11.58
C ILE A 167 4.07 -18.70 -12.54
N PHE A 168 3.34 -17.59 -12.64
CA PHE A 168 3.75 -16.46 -13.46
C PHE A 168 5.10 -15.89 -13.01
N THR A 169 5.29 -15.67 -11.71
CA THR A 169 6.55 -15.11 -11.16
C THR A 169 7.76 -16.01 -11.43
N MET A 170 7.57 -17.33 -11.42
CA MET A 170 8.60 -18.31 -11.77
C MET A 170 8.98 -18.25 -13.26
N LEU A 171 8.01 -18.01 -14.14
CA LEU A 171 8.17 -18.22 -15.59
C LEU A 171 8.38 -16.93 -16.41
N TYR A 172 7.90 -15.77 -15.95
CA TYR A 172 7.72 -14.59 -16.82
C TYR A 172 9.00 -13.95 -17.35
N VAL A 173 10.13 -14.11 -16.65
CA VAL A 173 11.38 -13.47 -17.05
C VAL A 173 12.61 -14.24 -16.57
N PRO A 174 13.63 -14.38 -17.42
CA PRO A 174 14.94 -14.87 -17.00
C PRO A 174 15.61 -13.85 -16.08
N CYS A 175 16.49 -14.30 -15.18
CA CYS A 175 17.16 -13.39 -14.26
C CYS A 175 18.04 -12.36 -15.01
N LEU A 176 18.19 -11.17 -14.41
CA LEU A 176 19.01 -10.07 -14.96
C LEU A 176 20.41 -10.51 -15.45
N PRO A 177 21.16 -11.35 -14.71
CA PRO A 177 22.45 -11.86 -15.18
C PRO A 177 22.36 -12.61 -16.51
N THR A 178 21.33 -13.44 -16.71
CA THR A 178 21.11 -14.17 -17.96
C THR A 178 20.79 -13.22 -19.10
N VAL A 179 19.97 -12.20 -18.88
CA VAL A 179 19.67 -11.18 -19.90
C VAL A 179 20.93 -10.41 -20.29
N ILE A 180 21.75 -10.02 -19.30
CA ILE A 180 23.01 -9.30 -19.53
C ILE A 180 24.01 -10.17 -20.29
N ALA A 181 24.10 -11.46 -19.98
CA ALA A 181 24.94 -12.41 -20.69
C ALA A 181 24.48 -12.55 -22.16
N ILE A 182 23.18 -12.75 -22.42
CA ILE A 182 22.64 -12.82 -23.79
C ILE A 182 22.90 -11.53 -24.57
N LYS A 183 22.74 -10.37 -23.91
CA LYS A 183 23.05 -9.06 -24.52
C LYS A 183 24.52 -8.96 -24.90
N LYS A 184 25.43 -9.43 -24.05
CA LYS A 184 26.88 -9.37 -24.28
C LYS A 184 27.34 -10.33 -25.38
N GLU A 185 26.75 -11.52 -25.44
CA GLU A 185 27.21 -12.61 -26.33
C GLU A 185 26.51 -12.61 -27.69
N SER A 186 25.30 -12.04 -27.81
CA SER A 186 24.51 -12.11 -29.03
C SER A 186 24.12 -10.72 -29.55
N SER A 187 22.97 -10.19 -29.12
CA SER A 187 22.52 -8.85 -29.48
C SER A 187 21.35 -8.43 -28.59
N TRP A 188 21.02 -7.13 -28.59
CA TRP A 188 19.86 -6.61 -27.87
C TRP A 188 18.54 -7.20 -28.39
N GLY A 189 18.46 -7.54 -29.69
CA GLY A 189 17.30 -8.20 -30.29
C GLY A 189 17.05 -9.59 -29.73
N TRP A 190 18.10 -10.40 -29.52
CA TRP A 190 17.98 -11.73 -28.92
C TRP A 190 17.66 -11.69 -27.43
N ALA A 191 18.19 -10.70 -26.70
CA ALA A 191 17.84 -10.48 -25.30
C ALA A 191 16.35 -10.10 -25.15
N ALA A 192 15.86 -9.19 -26.00
CA ALA A 192 14.45 -8.80 -26.03
C ALA A 192 13.54 -9.96 -26.46
N PHE A 193 13.97 -10.77 -27.44
CA PHE A 193 13.25 -11.97 -27.86
C PHE A 193 13.13 -12.98 -26.71
N SER A 194 14.21 -13.24 -25.97
CA SER A 194 14.19 -14.16 -24.83
C SER A 194 13.23 -13.70 -23.72
N ILE A 195 13.23 -12.39 -23.41
CA ILE A 195 12.27 -11.81 -22.45
C ILE A 195 10.85 -11.93 -22.97
N GLY A 196 10.59 -11.50 -24.21
CA GLY A 196 9.25 -11.52 -24.80
C GLY A 196 8.68 -12.94 -24.93
N PHE A 197 9.53 -13.91 -25.30
CA PHE A 197 9.15 -15.32 -25.39
C PHE A 197 8.76 -15.88 -24.02
N ASN A 198 9.58 -15.68 -22.98
CA ASN A 198 9.25 -16.13 -21.63
C ASN A 198 7.98 -15.46 -21.10
N LEU A 199 7.82 -14.16 -21.37
CA LEU A 199 6.63 -13.40 -20.97
C LEU A 199 5.37 -13.95 -21.64
N MET A 200 5.43 -14.25 -22.94
CA MET A 200 4.31 -14.88 -23.66
C MET A 200 3.99 -16.27 -23.09
N VAL A 201 5.00 -17.12 -22.90
CA VAL A 201 4.78 -18.47 -22.36
C VAL A 201 4.16 -18.39 -20.97
N ALA A 202 4.71 -17.56 -20.09
CA ALA A 202 4.16 -17.34 -18.75
C ALA A 202 2.71 -16.82 -18.79
N TYR A 203 2.42 -15.91 -19.71
CA TYR A 203 1.08 -15.37 -19.91
C TYR A 203 0.08 -16.45 -20.30
N PHE A 204 0.39 -17.26 -21.31
CA PHE A 204 -0.51 -18.33 -21.77
C PHE A 204 -0.69 -19.44 -20.73
N VAL A 205 0.38 -19.81 -20.02
CA VAL A 205 0.30 -20.79 -18.92
C VAL A 205 -0.58 -20.25 -17.78
N ALA A 206 -0.35 -19.02 -17.35
CA ALA A 206 -1.14 -18.39 -16.29
C ALA A 206 -2.62 -18.25 -16.67
N LEU A 207 -2.91 -17.83 -17.91
CA LEU A 207 -4.25 -17.74 -18.46
C LEU A 207 -4.93 -19.11 -18.53
N GLY A 208 -4.20 -20.13 -18.98
CA GLY A 208 -4.69 -21.51 -19.03
C GLY A 208 -5.03 -22.06 -17.64
N ILE A 209 -4.16 -21.85 -16.64
CA ILE A 209 -4.40 -22.26 -15.25
C ILE A 209 -5.61 -21.54 -14.68
N ARG A 210 -5.72 -20.22 -14.87
CA ARG A 210 -6.85 -19.43 -14.38
C ARG A 210 -8.17 -19.88 -15.02
N GLN A 211 -8.18 -20.09 -16.33
CA GLN A 211 -9.37 -20.53 -17.05
C GLN A 211 -9.78 -21.97 -16.66
N ALA A 212 -8.80 -22.86 -16.49
CA ALA A 212 -9.03 -24.22 -16.01
C ALA A 212 -9.55 -24.22 -14.56
N GLY A 213 -8.94 -23.44 -13.66
CA GLY A 213 -9.38 -23.33 -12.27
C GLY A 213 -10.78 -22.71 -12.14
N ALA A 214 -11.10 -21.70 -12.95
CA ALA A 214 -12.45 -21.13 -13.03
C ALA A 214 -13.48 -22.17 -13.53
N SER A 215 -13.13 -22.99 -14.53
CA SER A 215 -14.00 -24.06 -15.01
C SER A 215 -14.24 -25.18 -13.99
N LEU A 216 -13.31 -25.38 -13.06
CA LEU A 216 -13.40 -26.34 -11.96
C LEU A 216 -14.13 -25.78 -10.73
N GLY A 217 -14.62 -24.54 -10.78
CA GLY A 217 -15.33 -23.89 -9.67
C GLY A 217 -14.44 -23.53 -8.48
N LEU A 218 -13.12 -23.49 -8.68
CA LEU A 218 -12.12 -23.11 -7.65
C LEU A 218 -11.88 -21.58 -7.61
N GLY A 219 -12.67 -20.81 -8.36
CA GLY A 219 -12.49 -19.38 -8.62
C GLY A 219 -13.69 -18.57 -8.21
#